data_AF-A0AAD8KEG6-F1
#
_entry.id   AF-A0AAD8KEG6-F1
#
_cell.length_a   1.000
_cell.length_b   1.000
_cell.length_c   1.000
_cell.angle_alpha   90.00
_cell.angle_beta   90.00
_cell.angle_gamma   90.00
#
_symmetry.space_group_name_H-M   'P 1'
#
loop_
_entity.id
_entity.type
_entity.pdbx_description
1 polymer ?
#
loop_
_entity_poly.entity_id
_entity_poly.type
_entity_poly.pdbx_seq_one_letter_code
_entity_poly.pdbx_strand_id
1 'polypeptide(L)'
;MIVTTSRDQYIKNKYKRIYINPFGPLALLKSPQSIIHSFGLHSFTSHHLHLHLLDASSATPMASDLAAKAKEAFIDDHFELAVDLYSQAISIDPNKPDFFSDRAQANIKLKNFTEAVADANKAIELDSSNPKAYLRKGTACFSLEEYQTAKTAFEAGSVLAPEDARFTDWIKKCDKFIAEENGELATQSSDATVTNVVAPDSTTKDAEQVKNTSNEVIPTVAKPKYRHEFYQKPEEVVVTIFAKGIPANNVFVNYGEQILSVTIDVPGDDSYIFQPRLFGKIVPAKCRYEVLSTKVEIRLAKAEPIQWTSLEFGENSLVVQRSNVSTGNQRPSYPSSRPTKDWDKLEAQVKKEEKDEKLDGDAALNKFFRDIYKDADEDTRRAMRKSFVESNGTVLSTNWKEVGSKVVEGTPPDGMEMKKWEY
;
A
#
# COMPACT_ATOMS: atom_id res chain seq x y z
N MET A 1 -9.20 -57.29 -18.87
CA MET A 1 -8.76 -56.93 -17.49
C MET A 1 -7.78 -55.77 -17.68
N ILE A 2 -8.08 -54.49 -17.41
CA ILE A 2 -8.88 -53.88 -16.31
C ILE A 2 -8.30 -54.38 -14.97
N VAL A 3 -7.75 -53.55 -14.06
CA VAL A 3 -8.27 -52.27 -13.54
C VAL A 3 -7.16 -51.21 -13.34
N THR A 4 -7.52 -49.93 -13.54
CA THR A 4 -6.81 -48.71 -13.10
C THR A 4 -7.47 -48.11 -11.84
N THR A 5 -6.68 -47.72 -10.82
CA THR A 5 -7.15 -46.91 -9.67
C THR A 5 -5.97 -46.03 -9.20
N SER A 6 -5.93 -44.72 -9.48
CA SER A 6 -6.33 -43.61 -8.57
C SER A 6 -5.70 -43.76 -7.16
N ARG A 7 -4.85 -42.86 -6.64
CA ARG A 7 -4.65 -41.40 -6.82
C ARG A 7 -5.90 -40.55 -6.52
N ASP A 8 -6.50 -40.79 -5.34
CA ASP A 8 -7.15 -39.77 -4.52
C ASP A 8 -7.49 -40.34 -3.13
N GLN A 9 -6.69 -40.00 -2.10
CA GLN A 9 -7.04 -40.02 -0.66
C GLN A 9 -5.78 -39.84 0.23
N TYR A 10 -5.35 -38.60 0.48
CA TYR A 10 -4.66 -38.27 1.74
C TYR A 10 -4.78 -36.79 2.15
N ILE A 11 -5.95 -36.18 1.90
CA ILE A 11 -6.34 -34.88 2.48
C ILE A 11 -7.60 -35.08 3.33
N LYS A 12 -7.42 -35.27 4.64
CA LYS A 12 -8.37 -34.96 5.72
C LYS A 12 -7.73 -35.20 7.10
N ASN A 13 -8.08 -34.32 8.05
CA ASN A 13 -7.84 -34.43 9.50
C ASN A 13 -6.41 -34.26 10.06
N LYS A 14 -5.96 -33.00 10.24
CA LYS A 14 -5.51 -32.52 11.58
C LYS A 14 -5.35 -31.00 11.73
N TYR A 15 -6.48 -30.27 11.74
CA TYR A 15 -6.55 -28.95 12.39
C TYR A 15 -7.62 -28.96 13.47
N LYS A 16 -7.20 -29.03 14.74
CA LYS A 16 -8.07 -28.76 15.90
C LYS A 16 -7.46 -27.61 16.68
N ARG A 17 -7.77 -26.39 16.24
CA ARG A 17 -7.33 -25.13 16.84
C ARG A 17 -7.91 -25.02 18.26
N ILE A 18 -7.07 -24.81 19.26
CA ILE A 18 -7.51 -24.62 20.64
C ILE A 18 -8.07 -23.19 20.75
N TYR A 19 -9.36 -23.07 21.01
CA TYR A 19 -9.98 -21.79 21.40
C TYR A 19 -9.78 -21.59 22.90
N ILE A 20 -9.05 -20.54 23.28
CA ILE A 20 -9.03 -20.03 24.66
C ILE A 20 -10.03 -18.88 24.71
N ASN A 21 -11.04 -18.98 25.59
CA ASN A 21 -12.02 -17.91 25.81
C ASN A 21 -12.06 -17.60 27.33
N PRO A 22 -11.71 -16.37 27.77
CA PRO A 22 -11.40 -16.12 29.18
C PRO A 22 -12.50 -15.34 29.94
N PHE A 23 -13.56 -15.99 30.41
CA PHE A 23 -14.47 -15.41 31.43
C PHE A 23 -15.25 -16.51 32.20
N GLY A 24 -15.08 -16.58 33.53
CA GLY A 24 -15.80 -17.50 34.42
C GLY A 24 -15.24 -17.44 35.85
N PRO A 25 -16.06 -17.43 36.93
CA PRO A 25 -15.70 -16.74 38.16
C PRO A 25 -14.93 -17.57 39.21
N LEU A 26 -14.24 -16.84 40.10
CA LEU A 26 -13.61 -17.38 41.31
C LEU A 26 -14.62 -18.09 42.23
N ALA A 27 -14.27 -19.29 42.67
CA ALA A 27 -14.90 -19.97 43.81
C ALA A 27 -13.83 -20.30 44.86
N LEU A 28 -14.00 -19.72 46.05
CA LEU A 28 -13.23 -20.03 47.25
C LEU A 28 -13.44 -21.50 47.65
N LEU A 29 -12.37 -22.23 47.96
CA LEU A 29 -12.45 -23.37 48.88
C LEU A 29 -11.24 -23.42 49.83
N LYS A 30 -11.50 -23.97 51.01
CA LYS A 30 -10.68 -23.82 52.23
C LYS A 30 -9.48 -24.76 52.28
N SER A 31 -8.50 -24.40 53.10
CA SER A 31 -7.47 -25.32 53.59
C SER A 31 -8.05 -26.45 54.45
N PRO A 32 -7.32 -27.57 54.58
CA PRO A 32 -7.42 -28.46 55.73
C PRO A 32 -6.16 -28.34 56.61
N GLN A 33 -6.36 -28.13 57.91
CA GLN A 33 -5.31 -28.34 58.92
C GLN A 33 -5.42 -29.76 59.51
N SER A 34 -4.24 -30.38 59.66
CA SER A 34 -3.86 -31.38 60.67
C SER A 34 -4.93 -32.29 61.31
N ILE A 35 -4.75 -33.61 61.12
CA ILE A 35 -4.85 -34.57 62.22
C ILE A 35 -3.54 -35.38 62.25
N ILE A 36 -2.93 -35.45 63.43
CA ILE A 36 -1.72 -36.22 63.71
C ILE A 36 -2.18 -37.49 64.43
N HIS A 37 -1.76 -38.67 63.98
CA HIS A 37 -1.74 -39.87 64.83
C HIS A 37 -0.50 -40.69 64.53
N SER A 38 0.32 -40.86 65.57
CA SER A 38 1.54 -41.68 65.57
C SER A 38 1.21 -43.15 65.78
N PHE A 39 1.90 -44.06 65.07
CA PHE A 39 2.22 -45.41 65.55
C PHE A 39 3.27 -46.09 64.64
N GLY A 40 4.19 -46.86 65.24
CA GLY A 40 4.88 -47.97 64.56
C GLY A 40 6.19 -47.68 63.83
N LEU A 41 7.30 -47.64 64.58
CA LEU A 41 8.61 -48.00 64.03
C LEU A 41 8.63 -49.50 63.72
N HIS A 42 8.95 -49.89 62.47
CA HIS A 42 9.65 -51.15 62.20
C HIS A 42 10.48 -51.04 60.92
N SER A 43 11.78 -51.27 61.07
CA SER A 43 12.73 -51.39 59.97
C SER A 43 12.59 -52.72 59.24
N PHE A 44 12.49 -52.72 57.92
CA PHE A 44 12.86 -53.88 57.10
C PHE A 44 13.66 -53.45 55.86
N THR A 45 14.68 -54.24 55.58
CA THR A 45 15.70 -53.99 54.56
C THR A 45 15.29 -54.55 53.20
N SER A 46 15.73 -53.86 52.14
CA SER A 46 16.09 -54.39 50.82
C SER A 46 15.27 -55.56 50.26
N HIS A 47 14.49 -55.32 49.20
CA HIS A 47 14.73 -56.09 47.97
C HIS A 47 14.44 -55.30 46.69
N HIS A 48 15.46 -55.34 45.85
CA HIS A 48 15.55 -54.89 44.47
C HIS A 48 14.41 -55.42 43.59
N LEU A 49 13.59 -54.51 43.04
CA LEU A 49 12.81 -54.77 41.85
C LEU A 49 12.89 -53.54 40.93
N HIS A 50 13.76 -53.68 39.93
CA HIS A 50 14.15 -52.63 39.00
C HIS A 50 13.05 -52.43 37.96
N LEU A 51 12.03 -51.62 38.29
CA LEU A 51 11.06 -51.17 37.29
C LEU A 51 11.75 -50.12 36.41
N HIS A 52 12.30 -50.58 35.28
CA HIS A 52 13.01 -49.73 34.33
C HIS A 52 12.01 -48.87 33.55
N LEU A 53 11.63 -47.74 34.15
CA LEU A 53 10.68 -46.78 33.60
C LEU A 53 11.25 -45.37 33.77
N LEU A 54 12.35 -45.12 33.06
CA LEU A 54 13.01 -43.83 32.97
C LEU A 54 13.27 -43.48 31.49
N ASP A 55 12.63 -42.39 31.10
CA ASP A 55 12.88 -41.53 29.95
C ASP A 55 13.44 -42.15 28.65
N ALA A 56 12.53 -42.33 27.71
CA ALA A 56 12.83 -41.95 26.33
C ALA A 56 13.13 -40.44 26.32
N SER A 57 14.41 -40.08 26.51
CA SER A 57 14.90 -38.71 26.39
C SER A 57 14.68 -38.22 24.95
N SER A 58 13.51 -37.64 24.70
CA SER A 58 13.33 -36.68 23.62
C SER A 58 14.16 -35.45 23.97
N ALA A 59 15.46 -35.52 23.70
CA ALA A 59 16.35 -34.38 23.80
C ALA A 59 15.72 -33.25 22.98
N THR A 60 15.32 -32.18 23.65
CA THR A 60 14.74 -31.01 23.00
C THR A 60 15.77 -30.52 21.97
N PRO A 61 15.47 -30.54 20.67
CA PRO A 61 16.47 -30.24 19.65
C PRO A 61 16.99 -28.82 19.88
N MET A 62 18.30 -28.66 19.97
CA MET A 62 18.88 -27.34 20.23
C MET A 62 18.61 -26.43 19.04
N ALA A 63 18.47 -25.13 19.29
CA ALA A 63 18.23 -24.16 18.22
C ALA A 63 19.32 -24.22 17.11
N SER A 64 20.57 -24.52 17.51
CA SER A 64 21.70 -24.81 16.61
C SER A 64 21.44 -25.97 15.64
N ASP A 65 20.83 -27.05 16.13
CA ASP A 65 20.67 -28.30 15.39
C ASP A 65 19.53 -28.18 14.38
N LEU A 66 18.48 -27.43 14.76
CA LEU A 66 17.39 -27.03 13.85
C LEU A 66 17.92 -26.08 12.77
N ALA A 67 18.75 -25.10 13.14
CA ALA A 67 19.38 -24.21 12.18
C ALA A 67 20.37 -24.94 11.25
N ALA A 68 21.09 -25.96 11.72
CA ALA A 68 21.94 -26.80 10.87
C ALA A 68 21.11 -27.59 9.84
N LYS A 69 20.03 -28.25 10.27
CA LYS A 69 19.08 -28.93 9.38
C LYS A 69 18.40 -27.97 8.40
N ALA A 70 18.13 -26.73 8.82
CA ALA A 70 17.60 -25.70 7.94
C ALA A 70 18.61 -25.28 6.84
N LYS A 71 19.92 -25.33 7.13
CA LYS A 71 20.99 -25.11 6.14
C LYS A 71 21.10 -26.26 5.16
N GLU A 72 21.02 -27.50 5.65
CA GLU A 72 20.95 -28.70 4.82
C GLU A 72 19.73 -28.66 3.88
N ALA A 73 18.53 -28.44 4.43
CA ALA A 73 17.30 -28.29 3.65
C ALA A 73 17.39 -27.14 2.61
N PHE A 74 18.04 -26.02 2.95
CA PHE A 74 18.26 -24.92 2.01
C PHE A 74 19.24 -25.28 0.89
N ILE A 75 20.28 -26.08 1.16
CA ILE A 75 21.24 -26.56 0.16
C ILE A 75 20.57 -27.58 -0.78
N ASP A 76 19.66 -28.39 -0.26
CA ASP A 76 18.86 -29.36 -1.02
C ASP A 76 17.63 -28.72 -1.72
N ASP A 77 17.59 -27.39 -1.88
CA ASP A 77 16.49 -26.57 -2.44
C ASP A 77 15.09 -26.76 -1.78
N HIS A 78 15.00 -27.40 -0.60
CA HIS A 78 13.77 -27.57 0.19
C HIS A 78 13.47 -26.31 1.03
N PHE A 79 13.18 -25.19 0.36
CA PHE A 79 13.11 -23.87 0.99
C PHE A 79 11.97 -23.73 2.01
N GLU A 80 10.81 -24.35 1.81
CA GLU A 80 9.71 -24.34 2.78
C GLU A 80 10.12 -25.03 4.10
N LEU A 81 10.77 -26.19 3.99
CA LEU A 81 11.30 -26.92 5.13
C LEU A 81 12.39 -26.11 5.86
N ALA A 82 13.24 -25.41 5.11
CA ALA A 82 14.22 -24.49 5.71
C ALA A 82 13.55 -23.36 6.50
N VAL A 83 12.49 -22.73 5.97
CA VAL A 83 11.71 -21.71 6.69
C VAL A 83 11.07 -22.26 7.96
N ASP A 84 10.48 -23.45 7.91
CA ASP A 84 9.86 -24.11 9.07
C ASP A 84 10.89 -24.47 10.15
N LEU A 85 12.06 -24.98 9.75
CA LEU A 85 13.15 -25.34 10.68
C LEU A 85 13.79 -24.09 11.31
N TYR A 86 14.01 -23.02 10.55
CA TYR A 86 14.46 -21.74 11.14
C TYR A 86 13.39 -21.13 12.05
N SER A 87 12.11 -21.25 11.72
CA SER A 87 11.03 -20.76 12.58
C SER A 87 10.98 -21.48 13.92
N GLN A 88 11.24 -22.80 13.93
CA GLN A 88 11.42 -23.56 15.15
C GLN A 88 12.70 -23.14 15.90
N ALA A 89 13.84 -22.95 15.22
CA ALA A 89 15.08 -22.48 15.84
C ALA A 89 14.91 -21.10 16.53
N ILE A 90 14.24 -20.16 15.86
CA ILE A 90 13.90 -18.82 16.38
C ILE A 90 12.97 -18.90 17.59
N SER A 91 12.04 -19.87 17.62
CA SER A 91 11.15 -20.06 18.78
C SER A 91 11.89 -20.55 20.04
N ILE A 92 13.07 -21.15 19.89
CA ILE A 92 13.92 -21.63 20.99
C ILE A 92 14.97 -20.57 21.37
N ASP A 93 15.61 -19.93 20.40
CA ASP A 93 16.56 -18.83 20.62
C ASP A 93 16.25 -17.63 19.70
N PRO A 94 15.42 -16.68 20.16
CA PRO A 94 14.98 -15.53 19.36
C PRO A 94 16.03 -14.41 19.27
N ASN A 95 17.22 -14.57 19.87
CA ASN A 95 18.25 -13.53 19.93
C ASN A 95 19.38 -13.76 18.92
N LYS A 96 19.21 -14.68 17.97
CA LYS A 96 20.21 -15.00 16.93
C LYS A 96 19.93 -14.28 15.62
N PRO A 97 20.67 -13.21 15.26
CA PRO A 97 20.46 -12.47 14.01
C PRO A 97 20.66 -13.36 12.78
N ASP A 98 21.59 -14.31 12.84
CA ASP A 98 21.84 -15.27 11.75
C ASP A 98 20.58 -16.06 11.36
N PHE A 99 19.78 -16.52 12.32
CA PHE A 99 18.58 -17.34 12.02
C PHE A 99 17.53 -16.54 11.23
N PHE A 100 17.33 -15.26 11.58
CA PHE A 100 16.47 -14.38 10.80
C PHE A 100 17.09 -14.09 9.43
N SER A 101 18.40 -13.83 9.33
CA SER A 101 19.07 -13.55 8.06
C SER A 101 19.10 -14.75 7.09
N ASP A 102 19.16 -15.98 7.63
CA ASP A 102 19.13 -17.21 6.84
C ASP A 102 17.67 -17.61 6.51
N ARG A 103 16.69 -17.36 7.40
CA ARG A 103 15.25 -17.50 7.07
C ARG A 103 14.80 -16.52 6.00
N ALA A 104 15.28 -15.27 6.05
CA ALA A 104 15.07 -14.29 4.98
C ALA A 104 15.61 -14.79 3.63
N GLN A 105 16.73 -15.52 3.60
CA GLN A 105 17.24 -16.13 2.37
C GLN A 105 16.28 -17.18 1.79
N ALA A 106 15.74 -18.04 2.64
CA ALA A 106 14.76 -19.05 2.22
C ALA A 106 13.45 -18.39 1.74
N ASN A 107 12.97 -17.37 2.45
CA ASN A 107 11.80 -16.59 2.02
C ASN A 107 12.01 -15.87 0.67
N ILE A 108 13.20 -15.33 0.38
CA ILE A 108 13.54 -14.78 -0.95
C ILE A 108 13.44 -15.85 -2.04
N LYS A 109 13.90 -17.08 -1.77
CA LYS A 109 13.80 -18.20 -2.73
C LYS A 109 12.35 -18.62 -2.99
N LEU A 110 11.50 -18.54 -1.98
CA LEU A 110 10.04 -18.77 -2.08
C LEU A 110 9.26 -17.58 -2.68
N LYS A 111 9.91 -16.45 -2.96
CA LYS A 111 9.28 -15.17 -3.35
C LYS A 111 8.39 -14.52 -2.27
N ASN A 112 8.53 -14.94 -1.01
CA ASN A 112 7.90 -14.32 0.16
C ASN A 112 8.70 -13.07 0.58
N PHE A 113 8.74 -12.06 -0.30
CA PHE A 113 9.66 -10.92 -0.15
C PHE A 113 9.32 -10.04 1.06
N THR A 114 8.04 -9.86 1.38
CA THR A 114 7.55 -9.12 2.55
C THR A 114 8.06 -9.72 3.86
N GLU A 115 7.98 -11.04 4.00
CA GLU A 115 8.47 -11.83 5.13
C GLU A 115 10.01 -11.77 5.19
N ALA A 116 10.68 -11.83 4.04
CA ALA A 116 12.14 -11.67 3.97
C ALA A 116 12.62 -10.28 4.40
N VAL A 117 11.89 -9.20 4.06
CA VAL A 117 12.17 -7.85 4.54
C VAL A 117 11.95 -7.76 6.05
N ALA A 118 10.88 -8.36 6.59
CA ALA A 118 10.62 -8.39 8.02
C ALA A 118 11.73 -9.13 8.80
N ASP A 119 12.13 -10.31 8.32
CA ASP A 119 13.23 -11.09 8.89
C ASP A 119 14.58 -10.36 8.79
N ALA A 120 14.89 -9.77 7.64
CA ALA A 120 16.13 -9.02 7.45
C ALA A 120 16.20 -7.77 8.36
N ASN A 121 15.09 -7.04 8.52
CA ASN A 121 15.02 -5.94 9.48
C ASN A 121 15.20 -6.44 10.93
N LYS A 122 14.64 -7.61 11.30
CA LYS A 122 14.83 -8.16 12.65
C LYS A 122 16.26 -8.62 12.90
N ALA A 123 16.94 -9.16 11.88
CA ALA A 123 18.37 -9.45 11.95
C ALA A 123 19.21 -8.18 12.17
N ILE A 124 18.89 -7.07 11.49
CA ILE A 124 19.56 -5.76 11.66
C ILE A 124 19.28 -5.15 13.05
N GLU A 125 18.07 -5.34 13.59
CA GLU A 125 17.72 -4.88 14.94
C GLU A 125 18.51 -5.62 16.03
N LEU A 126 18.78 -6.92 15.83
CA LEU A 126 19.56 -7.76 16.73
C LEU A 126 21.08 -7.55 16.58
N ASP A 127 21.56 -7.33 15.35
CA ASP A 127 22.96 -7.04 15.03
C ASP A 127 23.06 -6.11 13.80
N SER A 128 23.26 -4.82 14.08
CA SER A 128 23.45 -3.79 13.05
C SER A 128 24.81 -3.90 12.33
N SER A 129 25.69 -4.80 12.75
CA SER A 129 26.99 -5.05 12.10
C SER A 129 26.96 -6.26 11.15
N ASN A 130 25.79 -6.89 10.91
CA ASN A 130 25.68 -8.07 10.06
C ASN A 130 25.44 -7.70 8.57
N PRO A 131 26.47 -7.74 7.69
CA PRO A 131 26.29 -7.38 6.27
C PRO A 131 25.33 -8.32 5.54
N LYS A 132 25.20 -9.60 5.95
CA LYS A 132 24.27 -10.54 5.30
C LYS A 132 22.83 -10.05 5.43
N ALA A 133 22.45 -9.50 6.57
CA ALA A 133 21.10 -9.00 6.83
C ALA A 133 20.74 -7.84 5.88
N TYR A 134 21.66 -6.88 5.70
CA TYR A 134 21.54 -5.82 4.71
C TYR A 134 21.43 -6.35 3.27
N LEU A 135 22.23 -7.36 2.91
CA LEU A 135 22.14 -8.02 1.60
C LEU A 135 20.77 -8.69 1.38
N ARG A 136 20.19 -9.32 2.41
CA ARG A 136 18.83 -9.89 2.33
C ARG A 136 17.77 -8.81 2.16
N LYS A 137 17.82 -7.76 3.00
CA LYS A 137 16.88 -6.63 2.91
C LYS A 137 16.90 -6.02 1.51
N GLY A 138 18.08 -5.68 1.00
CA GLY A 138 18.24 -5.12 -0.34
C GLY A 138 17.71 -6.04 -1.44
N THR A 139 18.01 -7.35 -1.38
CA THR A 139 17.55 -8.32 -2.38
C THR A 139 16.03 -8.48 -2.37
N ALA A 140 15.41 -8.46 -1.19
CA ALA A 140 13.97 -8.59 -1.03
C ALA A 140 13.24 -7.30 -1.47
N CYS A 141 13.70 -6.11 -1.04
CA CYS A 141 13.18 -4.82 -1.53
C CYS A 141 13.33 -4.67 -3.05
N PHE A 142 14.46 -5.09 -3.63
CA PHE A 142 14.65 -5.07 -5.09
C PHE A 142 13.62 -5.95 -5.81
N SER A 143 13.27 -7.09 -5.21
CA SER A 143 12.26 -8.00 -5.77
C SER A 143 10.81 -7.56 -5.52
N LEU A 144 10.62 -6.51 -4.71
CA LEU A 144 9.37 -5.77 -4.51
C LEU A 144 9.32 -4.48 -5.36
N GLU A 145 10.30 -4.28 -6.25
CA GLU A 145 10.48 -3.07 -7.08
C GLU A 145 10.73 -1.79 -6.25
N GLU A 146 11.02 -1.91 -4.95
CA GLU A 146 11.43 -0.81 -4.06
C GLU A 146 12.91 -0.45 -4.29
N TYR A 147 13.29 -0.07 -5.51
CA TYR A 147 14.70 0.08 -5.92
C TYR A 147 15.50 1.07 -5.06
N GLN A 148 14.86 2.16 -4.61
CA GLN A 148 15.50 3.15 -3.74
C GLN A 148 15.79 2.59 -2.32
N THR A 149 14.83 1.87 -1.74
CA THR A 149 14.98 1.18 -0.43
C THR A 149 16.00 0.05 -0.53
N ALA A 150 16.03 -0.65 -1.67
CA ALA A 150 17.02 -1.68 -1.96
C ALA A 150 18.43 -1.08 -2.00
N LYS A 151 18.61 0.02 -2.75
CA LYS A 151 19.90 0.73 -2.86
C LYS A 151 20.44 1.15 -1.50
N THR A 152 19.64 1.82 -0.66
CA THR A 152 20.11 2.28 0.67
C THR A 152 20.47 1.11 1.59
N ALA A 153 19.75 -0.01 1.52
CA ALA A 153 20.11 -1.23 2.23
C ALA A 153 21.44 -1.82 1.74
N PHE A 154 21.69 -1.85 0.43
CA PHE A 154 22.97 -2.32 -0.11
C PHE A 154 24.13 -1.38 0.20
N GLU A 155 23.92 -0.06 0.18
CA GLU A 155 24.93 0.93 0.58
C GLU A 155 25.34 0.76 2.05
N ALA A 156 24.36 0.62 2.96
CA ALA A 156 24.62 0.33 4.37
C ALA A 156 25.41 -0.98 4.57
N GLY A 157 25.05 -2.04 3.83
CA GLY A 157 25.82 -3.29 3.84
C GLY A 157 27.24 -3.15 3.27
N SER A 158 27.42 -2.32 2.24
CA SER A 158 28.72 -2.03 1.62
C SER A 158 29.69 -1.33 2.57
N VAL A 159 29.20 -0.49 3.50
CA VAL A 159 30.02 0.15 4.54
C VAL A 159 30.56 -0.89 5.54
N LEU A 160 29.80 -1.95 5.81
CA LEU A 160 30.18 -3.03 6.72
C LEU A 160 31.10 -4.08 6.07
N ALA A 161 30.96 -4.30 4.76
CA ALA A 161 31.73 -5.29 4.00
C ALA A 161 32.14 -4.76 2.61
N PRO A 162 33.08 -3.80 2.53
CA PRO A 162 33.46 -3.13 1.27
C PRO A 162 34.15 -4.06 0.26
N GLU A 163 34.75 -5.16 0.73
CA GLU A 163 35.37 -6.19 -0.12
C GLU A 163 34.33 -7.08 -0.83
N ASP A 164 33.06 -7.06 -0.40
CA ASP A 164 32.00 -7.89 -0.99
C ASP A 164 31.38 -7.21 -2.22
N ALA A 165 31.96 -7.52 -3.38
CA ALA A 165 31.55 -6.99 -4.69
C ALA A 165 30.03 -7.08 -4.95
N ARG A 166 29.31 -8.04 -4.32
CA ARG A 166 27.86 -8.21 -4.47
C ARG A 166 27.10 -6.93 -4.14
N PHE A 167 27.52 -6.15 -3.14
CA PHE A 167 26.88 -4.87 -2.82
C PHE A 167 27.04 -3.88 -3.98
N THR A 168 28.24 -3.73 -4.51
CA THR A 168 28.49 -2.80 -5.63
C THR A 168 27.71 -3.18 -6.89
N ASP A 169 27.56 -4.48 -7.17
CA ASP A 169 26.80 -4.96 -8.33
C ASP A 169 25.29 -4.79 -8.15
N TRP A 170 24.79 -4.98 -6.93
CA TRP A 170 23.39 -4.69 -6.61
C TRP A 170 23.07 -3.19 -6.62
N ILE A 171 23.97 -2.33 -6.13
CA ILE A 171 23.81 -0.86 -6.20
C ILE A 171 23.73 -0.41 -7.68
N LYS A 172 24.66 -0.86 -8.54
CA LYS A 172 24.63 -0.59 -9.99
C LYS A 172 23.32 -1.05 -10.65
N LYS A 173 22.75 -2.18 -10.22
CA LYS A 173 21.43 -2.65 -10.70
C LYS A 173 20.32 -1.71 -10.26
N CYS A 174 20.26 -1.34 -8.98
CA CYS A 174 19.27 -0.38 -8.48
C CYS A 174 19.35 0.94 -9.24
N ASP A 175 20.56 1.49 -9.44
CA ASP A 175 20.77 2.72 -10.22
C ASP A 175 20.24 2.64 -11.65
N LYS A 176 20.40 1.49 -12.32
CA LYS A 176 19.84 1.25 -13.65
C LYS A 176 18.32 1.29 -13.64
N PHE A 177 17.67 0.52 -12.76
CA PHE A 177 16.20 0.45 -12.70
C PHE A 177 15.57 1.79 -12.27
N ILE A 178 16.21 2.52 -11.33
CA ILE A 178 15.79 3.88 -10.96
C ILE A 178 15.91 4.84 -12.16
N ALA A 179 16.97 4.74 -12.97
CA ALA A 179 17.11 5.56 -14.16
C ALA A 179 16.08 5.21 -15.25
N GLU A 180 15.71 3.93 -15.39
CA GLU A 180 14.70 3.45 -16.33
C GLU A 180 13.29 3.95 -15.92
N GLU A 181 12.89 3.80 -14.66
CA GLU A 181 11.62 4.32 -14.11
C GLU A 181 11.48 5.84 -14.33
N ASN A 182 12.53 6.62 -14.05
CA ASN A 182 12.54 8.06 -14.28
C ASN A 182 12.54 8.44 -15.78
N GLY A 183 13.09 7.59 -16.66
CA GLY A 183 13.07 7.78 -18.11
C GLY A 183 11.72 7.48 -18.76
N GLU A 184 10.99 6.49 -18.24
CA GLU A 184 9.62 6.17 -18.66
C GLU A 184 8.65 7.30 -18.25
N LEU A 185 8.80 7.85 -17.04
CA LEU A 185 8.08 9.05 -16.59
C LEU A 185 8.32 10.27 -17.50
N ALA A 186 9.52 10.41 -18.09
CA ALA A 186 9.83 11.50 -19.00
C ALA A 186 9.26 11.29 -20.42
N THR A 187 9.21 10.05 -20.90
CA THR A 187 8.74 9.72 -22.27
C THR A 187 7.22 9.64 -22.40
N GLN A 188 6.48 9.38 -21.31
CA GLN A 188 5.02 9.56 -21.28
C GLN A 188 4.58 11.04 -21.36
N SER A 189 5.51 11.99 -21.23
CA SER A 189 5.23 13.44 -21.36
C SER A 189 5.41 13.98 -22.79
N SER A 190 5.73 13.14 -23.79
CA SER A 190 6.17 13.63 -25.11
C SER A 190 5.60 12.88 -26.33
N ASP A 191 4.41 12.27 -26.25
CA ASP A 191 3.75 11.68 -27.43
C ASP A 191 2.46 12.43 -27.83
N ALA A 192 2.66 13.60 -28.45
CA ALA A 192 1.61 14.33 -29.16
C ALA A 192 2.19 15.31 -30.21
N THR A 193 2.94 14.82 -31.20
CA THR A 193 2.86 15.29 -32.60
C THR A 193 3.75 14.50 -33.55
N VAL A 194 3.12 13.83 -34.53
CA VAL A 194 3.79 13.29 -35.72
C VAL A 194 3.60 14.26 -36.89
N THR A 195 4.68 14.71 -37.53
CA THR A 195 4.72 14.84 -39.01
C THR A 195 6.14 14.97 -39.57
N ASN A 196 6.52 13.98 -40.40
CA ASN A 196 7.41 13.98 -41.59
C ASN A 196 8.36 15.19 -41.84
N VAL A 197 9.60 15.00 -42.33
CA VAL A 197 9.88 14.74 -43.77
C VAL A 197 11.38 14.39 -44.02
N VAL A 198 11.61 13.35 -44.84
CA VAL A 198 12.79 13.04 -45.71
C VAL A 198 14.11 12.48 -45.10
N ALA A 199 14.49 11.31 -45.65
CA ALA A 199 15.83 10.69 -45.61
C ALA A 199 16.60 10.94 -46.93
N PRO A 200 17.93 10.74 -46.97
CA PRO A 200 18.50 9.50 -47.57
C PRO A 200 19.80 9.04 -46.84
N ASP A 201 20.48 7.93 -47.12
CA ASP A 201 20.23 6.63 -47.79
C ASP A 201 21.45 5.73 -47.45
N SER A 202 21.26 4.41 -47.27
CA SER A 202 22.22 3.32 -47.60
C SER A 202 21.79 1.95 -47.04
N THR A 203 21.34 1.09 -47.96
CA THR A 203 21.75 -0.32 -48.11
C THR A 203 22.70 -0.91 -47.04
N THR A 204 22.57 -2.11 -46.45
CA THR A 204 21.73 -3.33 -46.64
C THR A 204 22.03 -4.31 -45.45
N LYS A 205 21.52 -5.55 -45.23
CA LYS A 205 20.72 -6.55 -46.00
C LYS A 205 20.04 -7.57 -45.04
N ASP A 206 19.42 -8.61 -45.61
CA ASP A 206 19.23 -10.04 -45.18
C ASP A 206 19.79 -10.50 -43.80
N ALA A 207 19.26 -11.46 -43.03
CA ALA A 207 18.04 -12.30 -42.99
C ALA A 207 18.18 -13.29 -41.78
N GLU A 208 17.19 -14.00 -41.21
CA GLU A 208 15.74 -14.08 -41.45
C GLU A 208 14.93 -14.43 -40.16
N GLN A 209 13.84 -15.21 -40.28
CA GLN A 209 12.84 -15.62 -39.28
C GLN A 209 13.31 -16.61 -38.19
N VAL A 210 12.75 -16.51 -36.97
CA VAL A 210 12.02 -17.62 -36.30
C VAL A 210 10.81 -17.06 -35.56
N LYS A 211 9.62 -17.62 -35.80
CA LYS A 211 8.41 -17.38 -35.00
C LYS A 211 8.50 -18.12 -33.68
N ASN A 212 7.95 -17.56 -32.59
CA ASN A 212 7.10 -18.37 -31.73
C ASN A 212 6.08 -17.54 -30.95
N THR A 213 4.83 -17.96 -31.04
CA THR A 213 3.72 -17.46 -30.24
C THR A 213 3.63 -18.27 -28.96
N SER A 214 3.69 -17.63 -27.81
CA SER A 214 3.26 -18.21 -26.54
C SER A 214 2.50 -17.15 -25.75
N ASN A 215 1.17 -17.29 -25.72
CA ASN A 215 0.33 -16.58 -24.76
C ASN A 215 0.73 -17.03 -23.35
N GLU A 216 1.34 -16.15 -22.55
CA GLU A 216 1.32 -16.29 -21.10
C GLU A 216 0.32 -15.30 -20.50
N VAL A 217 -0.56 -15.84 -19.66
CA VAL A 217 -1.66 -15.12 -19.05
C VAL A 217 -1.12 -14.33 -17.87
N ILE A 218 -1.16 -12.99 -17.98
CA ILE A 218 -0.86 -12.09 -16.86
C ILE A 218 -1.87 -12.38 -15.73
N PRO A 219 -1.43 -12.75 -14.50
CA PRO A 219 -2.31 -12.73 -13.35
C PRO A 219 -2.60 -11.26 -13.03
N THR A 220 -3.75 -10.78 -13.48
CA THR A 220 -4.16 -9.39 -13.29
C THR A 220 -4.18 -9.04 -11.81
N VAL A 221 -3.38 -8.06 -11.39
CA VAL A 221 -3.46 -7.46 -10.06
C VAL A 221 -4.91 -7.05 -9.82
N ALA A 222 -5.56 -7.69 -8.85
CA ALA A 222 -6.98 -7.49 -8.59
C ALA A 222 -7.21 -6.04 -8.15
N LYS A 223 -8.01 -5.30 -8.92
CA LYS A 223 -8.42 -3.94 -8.57
C LYS A 223 -9.03 -3.96 -7.15
N PRO A 224 -8.69 -3.02 -6.26
CA PRO A 224 -9.22 -3.02 -4.91
C PRO A 224 -10.75 -2.95 -4.95
N LYS A 225 -11.38 -3.96 -4.33
CA LYS A 225 -12.83 -4.21 -4.33
C LYS A 225 -13.66 -2.99 -3.91
N TYR A 226 -13.09 -2.13 -3.06
CA TYR A 226 -13.65 -0.84 -2.68
C TYR A 226 -12.61 0.28 -2.90
N ARG A 227 -13.04 1.38 -3.53
CA ARG A 227 -12.28 2.64 -3.60
C ARG A 227 -12.23 3.25 -2.20
N HIS A 228 -11.10 3.84 -1.83
CA HIS A 228 -10.97 4.66 -0.64
C HIS A 228 -10.47 6.05 -1.01
N GLU A 229 -10.82 7.03 -0.18
CA GLU A 229 -10.35 8.41 -0.24
C GLU A 229 -10.03 8.88 1.18
N PHE A 230 -9.21 9.91 1.32
CA PHE A 230 -8.99 10.55 2.61
C PHE A 230 -8.94 12.07 2.48
N TYR A 231 -9.34 12.77 3.54
CA TYR A 231 -9.15 14.20 3.70
C TYR A 231 -8.75 14.50 5.14
N GLN A 232 -8.20 15.69 5.39
CA GLN A 232 -7.67 16.05 6.70
C GLN A 232 -8.11 17.44 7.16
N LYS A 233 -8.15 17.58 8.48
CA LYS A 233 -8.26 18.82 9.24
C LYS A 233 -6.98 18.98 10.08
N PRO A 234 -6.77 20.12 10.76
CA PRO A 234 -5.61 20.28 11.66
C PRO A 234 -5.51 19.20 12.74
N GLU A 235 -6.64 18.70 13.27
CA GLU A 235 -6.69 17.75 14.40
C GLU A 235 -7.24 16.36 14.04
N GLU A 236 -7.96 16.22 12.92
CA GLU A 236 -8.62 14.97 12.48
C GLU A 236 -8.16 14.57 11.07
N VAL A 237 -8.06 13.27 10.79
CA VAL A 237 -7.97 12.71 9.44
C VAL A 237 -9.19 11.84 9.22
N VAL A 238 -9.85 11.96 8.07
CA VAL A 238 -11.05 11.19 7.74
C VAL A 238 -10.76 10.33 6.52
N VAL A 239 -10.86 9.02 6.70
CA VAL A 239 -10.75 8.00 5.64
C VAL A 239 -12.16 7.55 5.29
N THR A 240 -12.49 7.54 4.00
CA THR A 240 -13.79 7.11 3.47
C THR A 240 -13.59 5.91 2.56
N ILE A 241 -14.22 4.78 2.87
CA ILE A 241 -14.21 3.57 2.04
C ILE A 241 -15.58 3.43 1.38
N PHE A 242 -15.63 3.46 0.05
CA PHE A 242 -16.87 3.43 -0.72
C PHE A 242 -17.37 1.99 -0.91
N ALA A 243 -18.17 1.53 0.05
CA ALA A 243 -18.78 0.21 0.05
C ALA A 243 -20.31 0.34 0.18
N LYS A 244 -21.05 -0.18 -0.81
CA LYS A 244 -22.51 -0.06 -0.88
C LYS A 244 -23.20 -1.26 -0.24
N GLY A 245 -24.25 -1.00 0.54
CA GLY A 245 -25.17 -2.02 1.07
C GLY A 245 -24.66 -2.84 2.26
N ILE A 246 -23.58 -2.41 2.92
CA ILE A 246 -22.94 -3.19 4.00
C ILE A 246 -23.52 -2.80 5.36
N PRO A 247 -24.04 -3.76 6.15
CA PRO A 247 -24.53 -3.49 7.51
C PRO A 247 -23.37 -3.30 8.50
N ALA A 248 -23.58 -2.48 9.53
CA ALA A 248 -22.56 -2.16 10.53
C ALA A 248 -21.97 -3.39 11.26
N ASN A 249 -22.75 -4.47 11.41
CA ASN A 249 -22.33 -5.72 12.06
C ASN A 249 -21.22 -6.47 11.29
N ASN A 250 -20.97 -6.11 10.03
CA ASN A 250 -20.04 -6.77 9.12
C ASN A 250 -18.79 -5.92 8.84
N VAL A 251 -18.61 -4.82 9.58
CA VAL A 251 -17.47 -3.91 9.48
C VAL A 251 -16.74 -3.87 10.82
N PHE A 252 -15.51 -4.38 10.84
CA PHE A 252 -14.65 -4.36 12.03
C PHE A 252 -13.54 -3.33 11.84
N VAL A 253 -13.52 -2.29 12.68
CA VAL A 253 -12.48 -1.26 12.67
C VAL A 253 -11.65 -1.36 13.95
N ASN A 254 -10.35 -1.59 13.80
CA ASN A 254 -9.37 -1.60 14.89
C ASN A 254 -8.37 -0.44 14.72
N TYR A 255 -8.05 0.22 15.82
CA TYR A 255 -7.13 1.35 15.87
C TYR A 255 -5.86 0.98 16.64
N GLY A 256 -4.72 0.96 15.97
CA GLY A 256 -3.39 0.97 16.61
C GLY A 256 -2.87 2.40 16.78
N GLU A 257 -1.69 2.56 17.39
CA GLU A 257 -1.08 3.90 17.56
C GLU A 257 -0.67 4.55 16.23
N GLN A 258 -0.34 3.74 15.21
CA GLN A 258 0.06 4.18 13.86
C GLN A 258 -0.46 3.25 12.75
N ILE A 259 -1.48 2.43 13.04
CA ILE A 259 -2.05 1.48 12.07
C ILE A 259 -3.58 1.58 12.17
N LEU A 260 -4.25 1.70 11.03
CA LEU A 260 -5.69 1.49 10.92
C LEU A 260 -5.90 0.10 10.32
N SER A 261 -6.78 -0.70 10.92
CA SER A 261 -7.20 -1.99 10.35
C SER A 261 -8.71 -2.01 10.17
N VAL A 262 -9.15 -2.13 8.93
CA VAL A 262 -10.56 -2.27 8.57
C VAL A 262 -10.77 -3.63 7.91
N THR A 263 -11.71 -4.41 8.42
CA THR A 263 -12.14 -5.68 7.85
C THR A 263 -13.62 -5.59 7.51
N ILE A 264 -13.98 -5.95 6.29
CA ILE A 264 -15.35 -5.93 5.77
C ILE A 264 -15.70 -7.34 5.29
N ASP A 265 -16.53 -8.03 6.08
CA ASP A 265 -16.90 -9.43 5.87
C ASP A 265 -18.30 -9.53 5.27
N VAL A 266 -18.42 -9.57 3.94
CA VAL A 266 -19.72 -9.72 3.27
C VAL A 266 -20.09 -11.21 3.18
N PRO A 267 -21.25 -11.65 3.68
CA PRO A 267 -21.62 -13.06 3.64
C PRO A 267 -21.86 -13.52 2.19
N GLY A 268 -20.91 -14.31 1.65
CA GLY A 268 -20.95 -14.86 0.30
C GLY A 268 -19.90 -14.31 -0.68
N ASP A 269 -18.97 -13.46 -0.22
CA ASP A 269 -17.95 -12.81 -1.05
C ASP A 269 -16.66 -12.60 -0.21
N ASP A 270 -15.51 -12.38 -0.85
CA ASP A 270 -14.21 -12.36 -0.16
C ASP A 270 -14.10 -11.20 0.85
N SER A 271 -13.61 -11.52 2.06
CA SER A 271 -13.32 -10.56 3.13
C SER A 271 -12.34 -9.49 2.66
N TYR A 272 -12.78 -8.23 2.66
CA TYR A 272 -11.91 -7.11 2.29
C TYR A 272 -11.15 -6.61 3.52
N ILE A 273 -9.82 -6.60 3.43
CA ILE A 273 -8.91 -6.13 4.49
C ILE A 273 -8.19 -4.89 3.98
N PHE A 274 -8.27 -3.80 4.75
CA PHE A 274 -7.58 -2.54 4.49
C PHE A 274 -6.76 -2.14 5.73
N GLN A 275 -5.43 -2.25 5.62
CA GLN A 275 -4.50 -2.11 6.74
C GLN A 275 -3.36 -1.10 6.47
N PRO A 276 -3.66 0.18 6.21
CA PRO A 276 -2.62 1.20 6.00
C PRO A 276 -1.82 1.47 7.28
N ARG A 277 -0.49 1.59 7.12
CA ARG A 277 0.39 2.19 8.13
C ARG A 277 0.28 3.70 8.02
N LEU A 278 -0.28 4.35 9.04
CA LEU A 278 -0.61 5.77 9.02
C LEU A 278 0.65 6.65 9.04
N PHE A 279 0.60 7.78 8.32
CA PHE A 279 1.70 8.75 8.27
C PHE A 279 2.15 9.24 9.65
N GLY A 280 1.20 9.53 10.54
CA GLY A 280 1.46 10.01 11.90
C GLY A 280 0.75 9.20 12.98
N LYS A 281 1.18 9.37 14.23
CA LYS A 281 0.53 8.76 15.39
C LYS A 281 -0.90 9.30 15.56
N ILE A 282 -1.82 8.41 15.93
CA ILE A 282 -3.21 8.72 16.23
C ILE A 282 -3.53 8.47 17.71
N VAL A 283 -4.65 8.99 18.19
CA VAL A 283 -5.17 8.76 19.54
C VAL A 283 -6.37 7.82 19.45
N PRO A 284 -6.22 6.50 19.68
CA PRO A 284 -7.31 5.52 19.52
C PRO A 284 -8.58 5.89 20.30
N ALA A 285 -8.43 6.42 21.52
CA ALA A 285 -9.54 6.83 22.39
C ALA A 285 -10.41 7.99 21.86
N LYS A 286 -9.97 8.71 20.82
CA LYS A 286 -10.73 9.78 20.14
C LYS A 286 -11.13 9.41 18.70
N CYS A 287 -10.76 8.22 18.23
CA CYS A 287 -11.13 7.74 16.91
C CYS A 287 -12.58 7.23 16.92
N ARG A 288 -13.29 7.43 15.81
CA ARG A 288 -14.69 7.01 15.63
C ARG A 288 -14.94 6.58 14.20
N TYR A 289 -15.87 5.67 13.97
CA TYR A 289 -16.30 5.28 12.63
C TYR A 289 -17.83 5.31 12.52
N GLU A 290 -18.32 5.50 11.30
CA GLU A 290 -19.73 5.59 10.96
C GLU A 290 -19.96 4.76 9.68
N VAL A 291 -20.80 3.74 9.78
CA VAL A 291 -21.14 2.86 8.64
C VAL A 291 -22.43 3.36 8.01
N LEU A 292 -22.34 3.90 6.80
CA LEU A 292 -23.46 4.36 5.99
C LEU A 292 -23.74 3.34 4.88
N SER A 293 -24.95 3.39 4.31
CA SER A 293 -25.37 2.48 3.24
C SER A 293 -24.59 2.59 1.93
N THR A 294 -23.75 3.63 1.78
CA THR A 294 -22.94 3.90 0.57
C THR A 294 -21.44 3.96 0.83
N LYS A 295 -21.01 4.08 2.08
CA LYS A 295 -19.61 4.26 2.50
C LYS A 295 -19.41 4.00 3.99
N VAL A 296 -18.19 3.66 4.37
CA VAL A 296 -17.72 3.69 5.76
C VAL A 296 -16.86 4.94 5.95
N GLU A 297 -17.24 5.84 6.87
CA GLU A 297 -16.41 6.97 7.29
C GLU A 297 -15.64 6.62 8.56
N ILE A 298 -14.34 6.86 8.57
CA ILE A 298 -13.45 6.58 9.70
C ILE A 298 -12.72 7.87 10.05
N ARG A 299 -12.98 8.42 11.23
CA ARG A 299 -12.39 9.66 11.72
C ARG A 299 -11.32 9.34 12.75
N LEU A 300 -10.07 9.54 12.36
CA LEU A 300 -8.87 9.35 13.14
C LEU A 300 -8.48 10.68 13.80
N ALA A 301 -8.29 10.69 15.13
CA ALA A 301 -7.77 11.84 15.82
C ALA A 301 -6.24 11.81 15.78
N LYS A 302 -5.59 12.87 15.27
CA LYS A 302 -4.13 12.94 15.25
C LYS A 302 -3.57 13.19 16.64
N ALA A 303 -2.44 12.57 16.97
CA ALA A 303 -1.72 12.84 18.22
C ALA A 303 -0.97 14.18 18.15
N GLU A 304 -0.49 14.54 16.96
CA GLU A 304 0.25 15.79 16.71
C GLU A 304 -0.46 16.59 15.60
N PRO A 305 -0.53 17.93 15.68
CA PRO A 305 -1.21 18.79 14.70
C PRO A 305 -0.36 18.98 13.41
N ILE A 306 0.18 17.89 12.87
CA ILE A 306 0.98 17.86 11.64
C ILE A 306 0.04 17.65 10.44
N GLN A 307 0.32 18.33 9.33
CA GLN A 307 -0.34 18.06 8.05
C GLN A 307 0.29 16.82 7.41
N TRP A 308 -0.52 15.80 7.12
CA TRP A 308 -0.05 14.57 6.50
C TRP A 308 0.08 14.78 4.99
N THR A 309 1.22 14.44 4.39
CA THR A 309 1.43 14.53 2.93
C THR A 309 0.75 13.37 2.19
N SER A 310 0.70 12.20 2.83
CA SER A 310 0.01 10.99 2.38
C SER A 310 -0.79 10.37 3.53
N LEU A 311 -1.77 9.52 3.24
CA LEU A 311 -2.44 8.71 4.28
C LEU A 311 -1.47 7.70 4.90
N GLU A 312 -0.65 7.10 4.04
CA GLU A 312 0.31 6.07 4.38
C GLU A 312 1.70 6.65 4.68
N PHE A 313 2.43 5.98 5.57
CA PHE A 313 3.84 6.27 5.83
C PHE A 313 4.71 5.75 4.67
N GLY A 314 4.94 6.61 3.68
CA GLY A 314 6.03 6.45 2.71
C GLY A 314 7.26 7.24 3.17
N GLU A 315 8.46 6.68 3.01
CA GLU A 315 9.71 7.22 3.55
C GLU A 315 10.15 8.56 2.90
N ASN A 316 9.49 8.97 1.80
CA ASN A 316 9.74 10.20 1.03
C ASN A 316 9.06 11.47 1.59
N SER A 317 9.03 11.68 2.90
CA SER A 317 8.57 12.95 3.49
C SER A 317 9.31 13.33 4.77
N LEU A 318 10.56 13.76 4.60
CA LEU A 318 11.28 14.54 5.61
C LEU A 318 10.56 15.88 5.83
N VAL A 319 9.77 15.96 6.91
CA VAL A 319 9.11 17.20 7.31
C VAL A 319 10.16 18.20 7.82
N VAL A 320 10.30 19.32 7.11
CA VAL A 320 11.07 20.47 7.57
C VAL A 320 10.45 21.03 8.86
N GLN A 321 11.06 20.73 10.00
CA GLN A 321 10.66 21.33 11.26
C GLN A 321 11.04 22.82 11.31
N ARG A 322 10.05 23.70 11.40
CA ARG A 322 10.23 25.05 11.97
C ARG A 322 9.96 24.98 13.46
N SER A 323 11.00 24.72 14.23
CA SER A 323 11.00 24.90 15.69
C SER A 323 10.81 26.37 16.06
N ASN A 324 9.94 26.65 17.02
CA ASN A 324 10.00 27.89 17.81
C ASN A 324 9.86 27.54 19.29
N VAL A 325 10.90 27.82 20.07
CA VAL A 325 10.95 27.60 21.51
C VAL A 325 10.91 28.94 22.22
N SER A 326 9.95 29.13 23.13
CA SER A 326 10.17 29.56 24.53
C SER A 326 8.90 30.14 25.16
N THR A 327 8.78 29.90 26.47
CA THR A 327 7.72 30.40 27.35
C THR A 327 8.02 31.80 27.88
N GLY A 328 7.01 32.67 27.93
CA GLY A 328 7.09 33.94 28.67
C GLY A 328 5.74 34.64 28.79
N ASN A 329 5.23 34.83 30.01
CA ASN A 329 4.00 35.58 30.28
C ASN A 329 4.11 37.04 29.82
N GLN A 330 3.27 37.49 28.87
CA GLN A 330 2.67 38.83 28.87
C GLN A 330 1.30 38.82 28.17
N ARG A 331 0.43 39.76 28.56
CA ARG A 331 -0.88 39.99 27.92
C ARG A 331 -0.69 40.35 26.44
N PRO A 332 -1.56 39.90 25.52
CA PRO A 332 -1.55 40.38 24.14
C PRO A 332 -1.96 41.85 24.09
N SER A 333 -0.98 42.74 23.98
CA SER A 333 -1.19 44.11 23.52
C SER A 333 -1.04 44.12 22.00
N TYR A 334 -2.03 44.68 21.30
CA TYR A 334 -2.15 44.60 19.84
C TYR A 334 -1.17 45.57 19.15
N PRO A 335 -0.18 45.09 18.36
CA PRO A 335 0.67 45.97 17.57
C PRO A 335 -0.06 46.36 16.28
N SER A 336 -0.56 47.60 16.22
CA SER A 336 -1.10 48.16 14.98
C SER A 336 -0.01 48.35 13.92
N SER A 337 -0.45 48.32 12.65
CA SER A 337 0.28 48.77 11.45
C SER A 337 1.57 48.02 11.05
N ARG A 338 1.44 47.15 10.04
CA ARG A 338 2.40 46.97 8.92
C ARG A 338 1.65 46.44 7.68
N PRO A 339 2.21 46.56 6.48
CA PRO A 339 1.60 47.37 5.42
C PRO A 339 0.53 46.65 4.59
N THR A 340 -0.35 47.45 4.00
CA THR A 340 -1.32 47.02 2.99
C THR A 340 -0.64 46.27 1.86
N LYS A 341 -1.16 45.07 1.54
CA LYS A 341 -0.72 44.29 0.39
C LYS A 341 -1.67 44.60 -0.78
N ASP A 342 -1.14 45.20 -1.84
CA ASP A 342 -1.94 45.61 -3.01
C ASP A 342 -2.43 44.39 -3.80
N TRP A 343 -3.68 44.02 -3.59
CA TRP A 343 -4.32 42.88 -4.25
C TRP A 343 -4.48 43.09 -5.77
N ASP A 344 -4.66 44.33 -6.22
CA ASP A 344 -4.76 44.71 -7.64
C ASP A 344 -3.53 44.27 -8.45
N LYS A 345 -2.34 44.24 -7.83
CA LYS A 345 -1.09 43.80 -8.48
C LYS A 345 -1.03 42.28 -8.64
N LEU A 346 -1.63 41.53 -7.72
CA LEU A 346 -1.77 40.07 -7.82
C LEU A 346 -2.84 39.70 -8.85
N GLU A 347 -3.98 40.39 -8.87
CA GLU A 347 -4.99 40.18 -9.93
C GLU A 347 -4.41 40.52 -11.31
N ALA A 348 -3.70 41.63 -11.46
CA ALA A 348 -3.05 42.00 -12.73
C ALA A 348 -1.97 41.00 -13.18
N GLN A 349 -1.31 40.31 -12.25
CA GLN A 349 -0.29 39.30 -12.58
C GLN A 349 -0.92 37.96 -12.95
N VAL A 350 -1.91 37.48 -12.18
CA VAL A 350 -2.70 36.28 -12.53
C VAL A 350 -3.41 36.46 -13.87
N LYS A 351 -4.01 37.63 -14.11
CA LYS A 351 -4.67 37.99 -15.38
C LYS A 351 -3.72 38.17 -16.57
N LYS A 352 -2.41 38.24 -16.31
CA LYS A 352 -1.36 38.21 -17.34
C LYS A 352 -0.92 36.77 -17.62
N GLU A 353 -0.71 35.98 -16.58
CA GLU A 353 -0.36 34.55 -16.67
C GLU A 353 -1.51 33.74 -17.34
N GLU A 354 -2.78 33.99 -16.99
CA GLU A 354 -3.99 33.44 -17.65
C GLU A 354 -4.17 33.87 -19.13
N LYS A 355 -3.34 34.80 -19.63
CA LYS A 355 -3.42 35.34 -20.99
C LYS A 355 -2.37 34.78 -21.93
N ASP A 356 -1.29 34.23 -21.37
CA ASP A 356 -0.18 33.63 -22.13
C ASP A 356 -0.31 32.09 -22.25
N GLU A 357 -1.17 31.45 -21.43
CA GLU A 357 -1.58 30.06 -21.67
C GLU A 357 -2.55 29.95 -22.86
N LYS A 358 -2.01 29.57 -24.02
CA LYS A 358 -2.78 29.08 -25.17
C LYS A 358 -3.42 27.73 -24.84
N LEU A 359 -4.64 27.77 -24.31
CA LEU A 359 -5.51 26.60 -24.22
C LEU A 359 -5.96 26.19 -25.63
N ASP A 360 -5.26 25.27 -26.29
CA ASP A 360 -5.74 24.69 -27.55
C ASP A 360 -6.85 23.65 -27.29
N GLY A 361 -8.00 23.81 -27.92
CA GLY A 361 -9.15 22.89 -27.85
C GLY A 361 -10.46 23.49 -27.29
N ASP A 362 -11.44 22.62 -27.04
CA ASP A 362 -12.82 22.98 -26.66
C ASP A 362 -12.93 23.89 -25.42
N ALA A 363 -11.93 23.85 -24.53
CA ALA A 363 -11.86 24.73 -23.37
C ALA A 363 -11.74 26.22 -23.76
N ALA A 364 -10.97 26.55 -24.80
CA ALA A 364 -10.87 27.92 -25.31
C ALA A 364 -12.11 28.35 -26.08
N LEU A 365 -12.74 27.45 -26.85
CA LEU A 365 -14.05 27.74 -27.47
C LEU A 365 -15.10 28.05 -26.40
N ASN A 366 -15.17 27.26 -25.34
CA ASN A 366 -16.07 27.52 -24.22
C ASN A 366 -15.75 28.81 -23.46
N LYS A 367 -14.46 29.18 -23.30
CA LYS A 367 -14.05 30.48 -22.73
C LYS A 367 -14.49 31.64 -23.66
N PHE A 368 -14.23 31.53 -24.96
CA PHE A 368 -14.62 32.48 -25.98
C PHE A 368 -16.14 32.71 -26.04
N PHE A 369 -16.95 31.65 -25.99
CA PHE A 369 -18.41 31.79 -25.96
C PHE A 369 -18.92 32.41 -24.66
N ARG A 370 -18.27 32.15 -23.51
CA ARG A 370 -18.59 32.82 -22.23
C ARG A 370 -18.28 34.30 -22.27
N ASP A 371 -17.15 34.69 -22.86
CA ASP A 371 -16.74 36.10 -22.98
C ASP A 371 -17.68 36.85 -23.94
N ILE A 372 -18.02 36.27 -25.10
CA ILE A 372 -19.05 36.83 -26.00
C ILE A 372 -20.39 36.98 -25.28
N TYR A 373 -20.86 35.96 -24.54
CA TYR A 373 -22.14 36.04 -23.85
C TYR A 373 -22.14 37.12 -22.74
N LYS A 374 -21.00 37.34 -22.08
CA LYS A 374 -20.87 38.33 -21.01
C LYS A 374 -20.94 39.77 -21.53
N ASP A 375 -20.30 40.05 -22.66
CA ASP A 375 -20.20 41.39 -23.23
C ASP A 375 -21.29 41.69 -24.29
N ALA A 376 -22.16 40.71 -24.60
CA ALA A 376 -23.24 40.83 -25.58
C ALA A 376 -24.50 41.58 -25.06
N ASP A 377 -25.15 42.30 -25.98
CA ASP A 377 -26.49 42.88 -25.80
C ASP A 377 -27.56 41.81 -25.53
N GLU A 378 -28.70 42.19 -24.94
CA GLU A 378 -29.76 41.24 -24.58
C GLU A 378 -30.34 40.51 -25.80
N ASP A 379 -30.53 41.20 -26.93
CA ASP A 379 -30.99 40.60 -28.19
C ASP A 379 -29.99 39.57 -28.72
N THR A 380 -28.68 39.84 -28.61
CA THR A 380 -27.61 38.91 -28.99
C THR A 380 -27.59 37.69 -28.06
N ARG A 381 -27.72 37.87 -26.74
CA ARG A 381 -27.89 36.77 -25.77
C ARG A 381 -29.18 35.98 -25.99
N ARG A 382 -30.23 36.61 -26.54
CA ARG A 382 -31.49 35.95 -26.91
C ARG A 382 -31.33 35.11 -28.18
N ALA A 383 -30.59 35.61 -29.18
CA ALA A 383 -30.22 34.87 -30.39
C ALA A 383 -29.37 33.65 -30.08
N MET A 384 -28.34 33.82 -29.25
CA MET A 384 -27.43 32.76 -28.82
C MET A 384 -28.19 31.64 -28.07
N ARG A 385 -29.02 32.00 -27.08
CA ARG A 385 -29.85 31.00 -26.36
C ARG A 385 -30.83 30.28 -27.28
N LYS A 386 -31.53 31.01 -28.17
CA LYS A 386 -32.52 30.40 -29.07
C LYS A 386 -31.87 29.44 -30.06
N SER A 387 -30.82 29.87 -30.76
CA SER A 387 -30.09 29.03 -31.73
C SER A 387 -29.44 27.80 -31.09
N PHE A 388 -28.84 27.95 -29.90
CA PHE A 388 -28.25 26.83 -29.17
C PHE A 388 -29.29 25.77 -28.77
N VAL A 389 -30.48 26.21 -28.29
CA VAL A 389 -31.56 25.29 -27.91
C VAL A 389 -32.19 24.61 -29.13
N GLU A 390 -32.44 25.33 -30.23
CA GLU A 390 -33.05 24.77 -31.44
C GLU A 390 -32.11 23.81 -32.19
N SER A 391 -30.80 24.06 -32.16
CA SER A 391 -29.78 23.23 -32.81
C SER A 391 -29.27 22.04 -31.98
N ASN A 392 -29.85 21.78 -30.80
CA ASN A 392 -29.31 20.82 -29.83
C ASN A 392 -27.82 21.06 -29.46
N GLY A 393 -27.40 22.34 -29.46
CA GLY A 393 -26.07 22.77 -29.05
C GLY A 393 -24.99 22.76 -30.14
N THR A 394 -25.32 22.48 -31.41
CA THR A 394 -24.32 22.45 -32.49
C THR A 394 -24.14 23.77 -33.24
N VAL A 395 -25.11 24.70 -33.18
CA VAL A 395 -25.06 25.98 -33.91
C VAL A 395 -25.34 27.16 -32.98
N LEU A 396 -24.43 28.14 -32.98
CA LEU A 396 -24.56 29.38 -32.22
C LEU A 396 -24.59 30.58 -33.16
N SER A 397 -25.70 31.34 -33.14
CA SER A 397 -25.85 32.57 -33.92
C SER A 397 -26.08 33.78 -33.01
N THR A 398 -25.44 34.90 -33.37
CA THR A 398 -25.50 36.17 -32.65
C THR A 398 -26.50 37.16 -33.24
N ASN A 399 -27.09 36.87 -34.41
CA ASN A 399 -27.98 37.81 -35.12
C ASN A 399 -29.48 37.53 -34.86
N TRP A 400 -30.08 38.28 -33.94
CA TRP A 400 -31.50 38.14 -33.57
C TRP A 400 -32.47 38.35 -34.73
N LYS A 401 -32.13 39.17 -35.75
CA LYS A 401 -33.03 39.44 -36.89
C LYS A 401 -33.23 38.20 -37.78
N GLU A 402 -32.28 37.28 -37.80
CA GLU A 402 -32.33 36.06 -38.60
C GLU A 402 -32.94 34.91 -37.80
N VAL A 403 -32.43 34.64 -36.60
CA VAL A 403 -32.92 33.53 -35.76
C VAL A 403 -34.20 33.83 -35.01
N GLY A 404 -34.63 35.10 -34.93
CA GLY A 404 -35.91 35.44 -34.31
C GLY A 404 -37.10 34.83 -35.05
N SER A 405 -37.06 34.82 -36.39
CA SER A 405 -38.15 34.40 -37.28
C SER A 405 -37.97 33.02 -37.93
N LYS A 406 -36.74 32.50 -37.99
CA LYS A 406 -36.43 31.17 -38.55
C LYS A 406 -36.06 30.18 -37.45
N VAL A 407 -36.28 28.89 -37.70
CA VAL A 407 -35.78 27.79 -36.87
C VAL A 407 -34.35 27.48 -37.29
N VAL A 408 -33.45 27.26 -36.32
CA VAL A 408 -32.06 26.87 -36.60
C VAL A 408 -31.93 25.35 -36.56
N GLU A 409 -31.81 24.72 -37.72
CA GLU A 409 -31.56 23.27 -37.82
C GLU A 409 -30.13 22.94 -37.35
N GLY A 410 -30.00 21.92 -36.50
CA GLY A 410 -28.70 21.48 -35.98
C GLY A 410 -27.99 20.52 -36.92
N THR A 411 -26.88 20.97 -37.51
CA THR A 411 -25.95 20.08 -38.24
C THR A 411 -25.10 19.31 -37.22
N PRO A 412 -25.08 17.96 -37.23
CA PRO A 412 -24.17 17.20 -36.36
C PRO A 412 -22.73 17.29 -36.87
N PRO A 413 -21.71 17.10 -36.00
CA PRO A 413 -20.32 16.96 -36.41
C PRO A 413 -20.13 15.76 -37.36
N ASP A 414 -19.12 15.86 -38.23
CA ASP A 414 -18.87 14.88 -39.27
C ASP A 414 -18.64 13.47 -38.67
N GLY A 415 -19.44 12.49 -39.13
CA GLY A 415 -19.47 11.12 -38.58
C GLY A 415 -20.52 10.82 -37.48
N MET A 416 -21.41 11.75 -37.11
CA MET A 416 -22.52 11.49 -36.16
C MET A 416 -23.92 11.68 -36.76
N GLU A 417 -24.82 10.72 -36.50
CA GLU A 417 -26.24 10.80 -36.91
C GLU A 417 -27.14 11.30 -35.75
N MET A 418 -27.97 12.32 -36.00
CA MET A 418 -28.94 12.81 -35.01
C MET A 418 -30.12 11.84 -34.87
N LYS A 419 -30.11 11.01 -33.82
CA LYS A 419 -31.30 10.25 -33.41
C LYS A 419 -32.25 11.11 -32.59
N LYS A 420 -33.45 11.37 -33.13
CA LYS A 420 -34.58 11.88 -32.36
C LYS A 420 -35.16 10.73 -31.52
N TRP A 421 -35.28 10.94 -30.21
CA TRP A 421 -36.03 10.05 -29.34
C TRP A 421 -37.46 10.57 -29.21
N GLU A 422 -38.41 9.80 -29.72
CA GLU A 422 -39.83 9.94 -29.40
C GLU A 422 -40.09 9.21 -28.06
N TYR A 423 -41.00 9.76 -27.24
CA TYR A 423 -41.23 9.36 -25.85
C TYR A 423 -42.60 8.69 -25.68
#